data_AF-W4QFU7-F1
#
_entry.id   AF-W4QFU7-F1
#
_cell.length_a   1.000
_cell.length_b   1.000
_cell.length_c   1.000
_cell.angle_alpha   90.00
_cell.angle_beta   90.00
_cell.angle_gamma   90.00
#
_symmetry.space_group_name_H-M   'P 1'
#
loop_
_entity.id
_entity.type
_entity.pdbx_description
1 polymer ?
#
loop_
_entity_poly.entity_id
_entity_poly.type
_entity_poly.pdbx_seq_one_letter_code
_entity_poly.pdbx_strand_id
1 'polypeptide(L)'
;MLAHQMLLFSAVIVAIMSILLVARHTRSDEEEGRMELLRALPIGRLSITGATLTIYIFVHLLLAILMSIGLTSLQVDHINWTGSLLYGASLGVIGIFFVALTSLFAQVTESTRGTIGLSFFTLFFFYMVRAIGDVSIEWLSWLSPLNWILRTEVYVNNYWWPVLLLCIVALFLMIISLYLNIIRDLGSGFLPTRKGNAHASSYMRSPLALSFRLQRTSIIVWAIGMFVIGLSYGSIFGDLESFIASNELFAEMLTASDISLTEQFITMLMTVMSMIATVPALMIILKLRGEEKRNMTEGLFAYPISRINMVASYTILSIICSIAMLLLACSGLWLAQYFVMEEPLRLGALMQAIFVYMPAILAMLAISVFFIGFIPKMSSMIWLYLGYSFFVVYLGDLLQFPTWLSSLSPFGVVPKLPVEEMNWAVTLFLCLIAIVLKTIGFFQYRSRDLEG
;
A
#
# COMPACT_ATOMS: atom_id res chain seq x y z
N MET A 1 22.96 -13.74 -6.35
CA MET A 1 22.34 -12.60 -5.64
C MET A 1 20.95 -12.25 -6.17
N LEU A 2 20.77 -12.04 -7.48
CA LEU A 2 19.48 -11.66 -8.09
C LEU A 2 18.32 -12.62 -7.73
N ALA A 3 18.49 -13.94 -7.86
CA ALA A 3 17.42 -14.88 -7.56
C ALA A 3 16.99 -14.87 -6.09
N HIS A 4 17.94 -14.80 -5.14
CA HIS A 4 17.61 -14.76 -3.72
C HIS A 4 16.87 -13.48 -3.31
N GLN A 5 17.28 -12.32 -3.84
CA GLN A 5 16.63 -11.04 -3.52
C GLN A 5 15.32 -10.85 -4.30
N MET A 6 15.30 -11.11 -5.61
CA MET A 6 14.17 -10.81 -6.49
C MET A 6 13.05 -11.86 -6.43
N LEU A 7 13.34 -13.12 -6.09
CA LEU A 7 12.31 -14.17 -6.00
C LEU A 7 11.24 -13.80 -4.97
N LEU A 8 11.66 -13.29 -3.81
CA LEU A 8 10.72 -12.88 -2.76
C LEU A 8 9.88 -11.67 -3.19
N PHE A 9 10.50 -10.62 -3.73
CA PHE A 9 9.75 -9.44 -4.20
C PHE A 9 8.76 -9.80 -5.30
N SER A 10 9.19 -10.63 -6.25
CA SER A 10 8.32 -11.13 -7.32
C SER A 10 7.19 -12.00 -6.77
N ALA A 11 7.48 -12.87 -5.80
CA ALA A 11 6.47 -13.69 -5.12
C ALA A 11 5.42 -12.85 -4.39
N VAL A 12 5.84 -11.76 -3.72
CA VAL A 12 4.93 -10.81 -3.07
C VAL A 12 4.03 -10.11 -4.10
N ILE A 13 4.58 -9.67 -5.24
CA ILE A 13 3.78 -9.06 -6.32
C ILE A 13 2.77 -10.06 -6.88
N VAL A 14 3.19 -11.31 -7.12
CA VAL A 14 2.30 -12.38 -7.59
C VAL A 14 1.20 -12.65 -6.56
N ALA A 15 1.53 -12.69 -5.27
CA ALA A 15 0.55 -12.85 -4.20
C ALA A 15 -0.47 -11.70 -4.18
N ILE A 16 -0.02 -10.44 -4.27
CA ILE A 16 -0.90 -9.26 -4.35
C ILE A 16 -1.85 -9.39 -5.53
N MET A 17 -1.35 -9.78 -6.70
CA MET A 17 -2.15 -10.01 -7.90
C MET A 17 -3.23 -11.08 -7.64
N SER A 18 -2.86 -12.25 -7.09
CA SER A 18 -3.80 -13.32 -6.76
C SER A 18 -4.90 -12.87 -5.79
N ILE A 19 -4.54 -12.11 -4.76
CA ILE A 19 -5.48 -11.60 -3.76
C ILE A 19 -6.55 -10.71 -4.41
N LEU A 20 -6.11 -9.72 -5.20
CA LEU A 20 -7.02 -8.76 -5.83
C LEU A 20 -7.93 -9.43 -6.86
N LEU A 21 -7.36 -10.33 -7.66
CA LEU A 21 -8.05 -11.05 -8.73
C LEU A 21 -9.11 -12.02 -8.19
N VAL A 22 -8.80 -12.77 -7.13
CA VAL A 22 -9.76 -13.69 -6.51
C VAL A 22 -10.85 -12.93 -5.76
N ALA A 23 -10.51 -11.88 -5.00
CA ALA A 23 -11.51 -11.08 -4.31
C ALA A 23 -12.51 -10.43 -5.29
N ARG A 24 -12.02 -9.97 -6.45
CA ARG A 24 -12.84 -9.42 -7.52
C ARG A 24 -13.85 -10.42 -8.10
N HIS A 25 -13.42 -11.65 -8.42
CA HIS A 25 -14.30 -12.65 -9.04
C HIS A 25 -14.99 -13.60 -8.04
N THR A 26 -14.96 -13.25 -6.75
CA THR A 26 -15.72 -13.97 -5.72
C THR A 26 -16.62 -13.01 -4.97
N ARG A 27 -16.11 -12.35 -3.92
CA ARG A 27 -16.93 -11.49 -3.06
C ARG A 27 -17.39 -10.20 -3.72
N SER A 28 -16.63 -9.62 -4.64
CA SER A 28 -17.11 -8.41 -5.33
C SER A 28 -18.34 -8.72 -6.18
N ASP A 29 -18.31 -9.80 -6.97
CA ASP A 29 -19.46 -10.20 -7.77
C ASP A 29 -20.67 -10.63 -6.89
N GLU A 30 -20.42 -11.16 -5.69
CA GLU A 30 -21.49 -11.48 -4.73
C GLU A 30 -22.09 -10.22 -4.09
N GLU A 31 -21.28 -9.25 -3.66
CA GLU A 31 -21.73 -7.96 -3.11
C GLU A 31 -22.49 -7.11 -4.15
N GLU A 32 -22.11 -7.22 -5.43
CA GLU A 32 -22.78 -6.52 -6.52
C GLU A 32 -24.07 -7.21 -6.99
N GLY A 33 -24.46 -8.33 -6.36
CA GLY A 33 -25.69 -9.08 -6.69
C GLY A 33 -25.64 -9.85 -8.01
N ARG A 34 -24.50 -9.84 -8.73
CA ARG A 34 -24.34 -10.55 -10.02
C ARG A 34 -24.47 -12.06 -9.85
N MET A 35 -24.04 -12.56 -8.70
CA MET A 35 -24.17 -13.97 -8.32
C MET A 35 -25.62 -14.43 -8.28
N GLU A 36 -26.57 -13.57 -7.91
CA GLU A 36 -28.00 -13.94 -7.85
C GLU A 36 -28.56 -14.20 -9.24
N LEU A 37 -28.21 -13.37 -10.22
CA LEU A 37 -28.59 -13.54 -11.63
C LEU A 37 -28.03 -14.84 -12.20
N LEU A 38 -26.77 -15.16 -11.90
CA LEU A 38 -26.15 -16.40 -12.36
C LEU A 38 -26.79 -17.62 -11.70
N ARG A 39 -27.10 -17.56 -10.39
CA ARG A 39 -27.75 -18.66 -9.67
C ARG A 39 -29.22 -18.86 -10.02
N ALA A 40 -29.85 -17.91 -10.73
CA ALA A 40 -31.17 -18.12 -11.33
C ALA A 40 -31.14 -19.10 -12.52
N LEU A 41 -29.95 -19.31 -13.12
CA LEU A 41 -29.71 -20.33 -14.14
C LEU A 41 -29.43 -21.70 -13.49
N PRO A 42 -29.59 -22.82 -14.21
CA PRO A 42 -29.33 -24.17 -13.69
C PRO A 42 -27.81 -24.46 -13.58
N ILE A 43 -27.10 -23.66 -12.76
CA ILE A 43 -25.68 -23.83 -12.47
C ILE A 43 -25.47 -24.42 -11.06
N GLY A 44 -24.41 -25.20 -10.90
CA GLY A 44 -24.05 -25.79 -9.61
C GLY A 44 -23.58 -24.75 -8.60
N ARG A 45 -23.77 -25.03 -7.30
CA ARG A 45 -23.36 -24.12 -6.20
C ARG A 45 -21.86 -23.80 -6.22
N LEU A 46 -21.04 -24.78 -6.65
CA LEU A 46 -19.59 -24.64 -6.77
C LEU A 46 -19.10 -24.03 -8.09
N SER A 47 -19.97 -23.84 -9.08
CA SER A 47 -19.53 -23.50 -10.45
C SER A 47 -18.70 -22.22 -10.51
N ILE A 48 -19.07 -21.18 -9.75
CA ILE A 48 -18.41 -19.87 -9.84
C ILE A 48 -17.07 -19.85 -9.09
N THR A 49 -17.04 -20.36 -7.86
CA THR A 49 -15.79 -20.49 -7.11
C THR A 49 -14.85 -21.49 -7.78
N GLY A 50 -15.37 -22.59 -8.32
CA GLY A 50 -14.61 -23.54 -9.13
C GLY A 50 -14.01 -22.90 -10.37
N ALA A 51 -14.81 -22.17 -11.17
CA ALA A 51 -14.32 -21.45 -12.34
C ALA A 51 -13.22 -20.45 -11.98
N THR A 52 -13.39 -19.71 -10.88
CA THR A 52 -12.39 -18.76 -10.38
C THR A 52 -11.08 -19.44 -10.03
N LEU A 53 -11.13 -20.55 -9.27
CA LEU A 53 -9.95 -21.35 -8.93
C LEU A 53 -9.27 -21.89 -10.20
N THR A 54 -10.03 -22.47 -11.14
CA THR A 54 -9.49 -23.04 -12.38
C THR A 54 -8.80 -21.98 -13.24
N ILE A 55 -9.43 -20.83 -13.46
CA ILE A 55 -8.86 -19.74 -14.26
C ILE A 55 -7.55 -19.26 -13.64
N TYR A 56 -7.51 -19.04 -12.32
CA TYR A 56 -6.30 -18.50 -11.71
C TYR A 56 -5.19 -19.53 -11.50
N ILE A 57 -5.52 -20.81 -11.34
CA ILE A 57 -4.53 -21.88 -11.47
C ILE A 57 -3.90 -21.82 -12.87
N PHE A 58 -4.70 -21.71 -13.93
CA PHE A 58 -4.20 -21.60 -15.29
C PHE A 58 -3.32 -20.36 -15.50
N VAL A 59 -3.73 -19.20 -14.98
CA VAL A 59 -2.94 -17.96 -15.03
C VAL A 59 -1.58 -18.15 -14.35
N HIS A 60 -1.52 -18.81 -13.20
CA HIS A 60 -0.26 -19.03 -12.49
C HIS A 60 0.62 -20.11 -13.14
N LEU A 61 0.03 -21.13 -13.76
CA LEU A 61 0.78 -22.09 -14.59
C LEU A 61 1.38 -21.40 -15.82
N LEU A 62 0.61 -20.53 -16.48
CA LEU A 62 1.10 -19.74 -17.60
C LEU A 62 2.23 -18.79 -17.16
N LEU A 63 2.06 -18.12 -16.02
CA LEU A 63 3.10 -17.26 -15.44
C LEU A 63 4.37 -18.07 -15.14
N ALA A 64 4.25 -19.26 -14.54
CA ALA A 64 5.39 -20.13 -14.27
C ALA A 64 6.13 -20.51 -15.57
N ILE A 65 5.40 -20.89 -16.63
CA ILE A 65 5.98 -21.25 -17.92
C ILE A 65 6.67 -20.04 -18.57
N LEU A 66 5.99 -18.89 -18.62
CA LEU A 66 6.53 -17.66 -19.23
C LEU A 66 7.78 -17.18 -18.51
N MET A 67 7.80 -17.20 -17.17
CA MET A 67 8.99 -16.83 -16.39
C MET A 67 10.14 -17.82 -16.61
N SER A 68 9.85 -19.13 -16.70
CA SER A 68 10.86 -20.16 -16.95
C SER A 68 11.53 -19.99 -18.32
N ILE A 69 10.71 -19.77 -19.36
CA ILE A 69 11.18 -19.54 -20.73
C ILE A 69 11.94 -18.21 -20.82
N GLY A 70 11.38 -17.14 -20.25
CA GLY A 70 11.95 -15.80 -20.30
C GLY A 70 13.31 -15.70 -19.62
N LEU A 71 13.49 -16.34 -18.46
CA LEU A 71 14.79 -16.37 -17.78
C LEU A 71 15.82 -17.18 -18.56
N THR A 72 15.40 -18.32 -19.12
CA THR A 72 16.29 -19.14 -19.96
C THR A 72 16.72 -18.40 -21.22
N SER A 73 15.84 -17.59 -21.82
CA SER A 73 16.16 -16.86 -23.05
C SER A 73 17.13 -15.69 -22.85
N LEU A 74 17.43 -15.30 -21.61
CA LEU A 74 18.42 -14.25 -21.32
C LEU A 74 19.87 -14.71 -21.57
N GLN A 75 20.11 -16.02 -21.71
CA GLN A 75 21.43 -16.60 -22.04
C GLN A 75 22.60 -16.10 -21.16
N VAL A 76 22.34 -15.88 -19.86
CA VAL A 76 23.37 -15.50 -18.89
C VAL A 76 24.07 -16.76 -18.36
N ASP A 77 25.41 -16.75 -18.26
CA ASP A 77 26.24 -17.92 -17.94
C ASP A 77 25.87 -18.66 -16.64
N HIS A 78 25.21 -17.99 -15.69
CA HIS A 78 24.80 -18.55 -14.40
C HIS A 78 23.33 -18.99 -14.33
N ILE A 79 22.58 -18.87 -15.42
CA ILE A 79 21.15 -19.21 -15.49
C ILE A 79 20.98 -20.53 -16.25
N ASN A 80 20.63 -21.59 -15.54
CA ASN A 80 20.33 -22.89 -16.14
C ASN A 80 18.82 -23.10 -16.38
N TRP A 81 18.48 -24.04 -17.25
CA TRP A 81 17.08 -24.40 -17.55
C TRP A 81 16.33 -24.89 -16.30
N THR A 82 16.97 -25.75 -15.51
CA THR A 82 16.37 -26.37 -14.32
C THR A 82 16.07 -25.36 -13.22
N GLY A 83 16.97 -24.42 -12.96
CA GLY A 83 16.76 -23.32 -12.02
C GLY A 83 15.72 -22.33 -12.52
N SER A 84 15.69 -22.05 -13.83
CA SER A 84 14.64 -21.20 -14.41
C SER A 84 13.25 -21.82 -14.29
N LEU A 85 13.15 -23.14 -14.49
CA LEU A 85 11.91 -23.90 -14.26
C LEU A 85 11.49 -23.84 -12.79
N LEU A 86 12.43 -24.00 -11.87
CA LEU A 86 12.17 -23.93 -10.43
C LEU A 86 11.78 -22.52 -9.97
N TYR A 87 12.39 -21.48 -10.57
CA TYR A 87 12.02 -20.09 -10.34
C TYR A 87 10.58 -19.83 -10.76
N GLY A 88 10.22 -20.23 -11.99
CA GLY A 88 8.86 -20.12 -12.50
C GLY A 88 7.86 -20.91 -11.66
N ALA A 89 8.18 -22.16 -11.32
CA ALA A 89 7.33 -23.01 -10.48
C ALA A 89 7.12 -22.41 -9.08
N SER A 90 8.15 -21.83 -8.48
CA SER A 90 8.09 -21.12 -7.21
C SER A 90 7.12 -19.92 -7.25
N LEU A 91 7.17 -19.13 -8.33
CA LEU A 91 6.22 -18.02 -8.53
C LEU A 91 4.80 -18.50 -8.85
N GLY A 92 4.66 -19.59 -9.61
CA GLY A 92 3.35 -20.18 -9.88
C GLY A 92 2.68 -20.69 -8.61
N VAL A 93 3.40 -21.47 -7.80
CA VAL A 93 2.82 -22.12 -6.63
C VAL A 93 2.47 -21.12 -5.52
N ILE A 94 3.25 -20.05 -5.34
CA ILE A 94 2.88 -19.01 -4.36
C ILE A 94 1.61 -18.28 -4.76
N GLY A 95 1.45 -18.02 -6.06
CA GLY A 95 0.22 -17.46 -6.60
C GLY A 95 -0.97 -18.37 -6.33
N ILE A 96 -0.83 -19.67 -6.63
CA ILE A 96 -1.87 -20.68 -6.36
C ILE A 96 -2.20 -20.78 -4.87
N PHE A 97 -1.20 -20.70 -3.99
CA PHE A 97 -1.40 -20.65 -2.54
C PHE A 97 -2.25 -19.45 -2.13
N PHE A 98 -1.95 -18.24 -2.64
CA PHE A 98 -2.74 -17.05 -2.33
C PHE A 98 -4.11 -17.04 -3.01
N VAL A 99 -4.28 -17.72 -4.15
CA VAL A 99 -5.60 -17.98 -4.75
C VAL A 99 -6.45 -18.83 -3.80
N ALA A 100 -5.90 -19.92 -3.28
CA ALA A 100 -6.57 -20.82 -2.34
C ALA A 100 -6.92 -20.11 -1.02
N LEU A 101 -5.95 -19.41 -0.45
CA LEU A 101 -6.10 -18.67 0.80
C LEU A 101 -7.15 -17.54 0.69
N THR A 102 -7.11 -16.78 -0.40
CA THR A 102 -8.08 -15.69 -0.62
C THR A 102 -9.47 -16.24 -0.90
N SER A 103 -9.59 -17.37 -1.61
CA SER A 103 -10.88 -18.04 -1.80
C SER A 103 -11.46 -18.54 -0.47
N LEU A 104 -10.61 -19.03 0.44
CA LEU A 104 -11.02 -19.40 1.79
C LEU A 104 -11.55 -18.17 2.56
N PHE A 105 -10.80 -17.07 2.59
CA PHE A 105 -11.25 -15.84 3.24
C PHE A 105 -12.49 -15.22 2.60
N ALA A 106 -12.68 -15.42 1.29
CA ALA A 106 -13.92 -15.08 0.62
C ALA A 106 -15.08 -15.84 1.27
N GLN A 107 -14.97 -17.14 1.57
CA GLN A 107 -16.08 -17.83 2.25
C GLN A 107 -16.28 -17.40 3.71
N VAL A 108 -15.18 -17.07 4.40
CA VAL A 108 -15.22 -16.74 5.83
C VAL A 108 -15.78 -15.34 6.10
N THR A 109 -15.57 -14.37 5.21
CA THR A 109 -16.00 -12.98 5.39
C THR A 109 -17.25 -12.65 4.57
N GLU A 110 -18.06 -11.70 5.04
CA GLU A 110 -19.25 -11.22 4.32
C GLU A 110 -18.94 -10.14 3.28
N SER A 111 -17.74 -9.55 3.31
CA SER A 111 -17.43 -8.40 2.47
C SER A 111 -16.14 -8.53 1.68
N THR A 112 -16.10 -7.94 0.49
CA THR A 112 -14.91 -7.87 -0.37
C THR A 112 -13.75 -7.20 0.37
N ARG A 113 -14.05 -6.15 1.15
CA ARG A 113 -13.05 -5.47 1.98
C ARG A 113 -12.50 -6.38 3.08
N GLY A 114 -13.35 -7.22 3.68
CA GLY A 114 -12.94 -8.22 4.66
C GLY A 114 -12.00 -9.26 4.05
N THR A 115 -12.37 -9.82 2.90
CA THR A 115 -11.55 -10.79 2.15
C THR A 115 -10.18 -10.22 1.84
N ILE A 116 -10.13 -9.04 1.19
CA ILE A 116 -8.87 -8.39 0.81
C ILE A 116 -8.04 -8.06 2.06
N GLY A 117 -8.68 -7.54 3.11
CA GLY A 117 -8.02 -7.16 4.35
C GLY A 117 -7.36 -8.34 5.06
N LEU A 118 -8.06 -9.47 5.21
CA LEU A 118 -7.50 -10.68 5.81
C LEU A 118 -6.39 -11.28 4.95
N SER A 119 -6.58 -11.33 3.63
CA SER A 119 -5.54 -11.83 2.71
C SER A 119 -4.25 -11.02 2.79
N PHE A 120 -4.32 -9.68 2.75
CA PHE A 120 -3.13 -8.84 2.89
C PHE A 120 -2.53 -8.89 4.29
N PHE A 121 -3.36 -8.97 5.33
CA PHE A 121 -2.87 -9.16 6.69
C PHE A 121 -2.06 -10.46 6.80
N THR A 122 -2.55 -11.57 6.25
CA THR A 122 -1.84 -12.85 6.26
C THR A 122 -0.55 -12.81 5.42
N LEU A 123 -0.55 -12.16 4.25
CA LEU A 123 0.66 -11.94 3.45
C LEU A 123 1.71 -11.16 4.25
N PHE A 124 1.32 -10.03 4.84
CA PHE A 124 2.21 -9.19 5.63
C PHE A 124 2.70 -9.91 6.90
N PHE A 125 1.81 -10.64 7.57
CA PHE A 125 2.16 -11.46 8.72
C PHE A 125 3.23 -12.48 8.36
N PHE A 126 3.05 -13.26 7.28
CA PHE A 126 4.06 -14.21 6.83
C PHE A 126 5.38 -13.54 6.42
N TYR A 127 5.33 -12.35 5.84
CA TYR A 127 6.54 -11.59 5.52
C TYR A 127 7.29 -11.16 6.79
N MET A 128 6.58 -10.67 7.81
CA MET A 128 7.17 -10.23 9.08
C MET A 128 7.70 -11.39 9.92
N VAL A 129 6.92 -12.48 10.04
CA VAL A 129 7.34 -13.72 10.71
C VAL A 129 8.63 -14.26 10.12
N ARG A 130 8.77 -14.21 8.79
CA ARG A 130 10.01 -14.55 8.10
C ARG A 130 11.13 -13.57 8.45
N ALA A 131 10.92 -12.26 8.28
CA ALA A 131 11.94 -11.25 8.54
C ALA A 131 12.51 -11.33 9.97
N ILE A 132 11.65 -11.56 10.96
CA ILE A 132 12.06 -11.77 12.35
C ILE A 132 12.77 -13.12 12.51
N GLY A 133 12.25 -14.18 11.89
CA GLY A 133 12.84 -15.52 11.97
C GLY A 133 14.24 -15.61 11.37
N ASP A 134 14.50 -14.89 10.29
CA ASP A 134 15.80 -14.87 9.61
C ASP A 134 16.89 -14.21 10.49
N VAL A 135 16.52 -13.28 11.38
CA VAL A 135 17.46 -12.54 12.25
C VAL A 135 17.59 -13.17 13.64
N SER A 136 16.51 -13.68 14.20
CA SER A 136 16.46 -14.04 15.63
C SER A 136 16.30 -15.52 15.89
N ILE A 137 15.35 -16.19 15.22
CA ILE A 137 14.88 -17.53 15.60
C ILE A 137 14.50 -18.31 14.33
N GLU A 138 15.38 -19.22 13.90
CA GLU A 138 15.22 -19.90 12.62
C GLU A 138 13.89 -20.69 12.51
N TRP A 139 13.41 -21.30 13.60
CA TRP A 139 12.15 -22.07 13.56
C TRP A 139 10.93 -21.19 13.23
N LEU A 140 10.98 -19.89 13.55
CA LEU A 140 9.89 -18.96 13.26
C LEU A 140 9.78 -18.72 11.74
N SER A 141 10.91 -18.69 11.02
CA SER A 141 10.94 -18.55 9.57
C SER A 141 10.22 -19.71 8.87
N TRP A 142 10.20 -20.92 9.46
CA TRP A 142 9.51 -22.09 8.90
C TRP A 142 7.99 -21.97 8.89
N LEU A 143 7.41 -21.05 9.65
CA LEU A 143 5.97 -20.82 9.67
C LEU A 143 5.50 -20.03 8.44
N SER A 144 6.42 -19.40 7.72
CA SER A 144 6.12 -18.56 6.55
C SER A 144 6.19 -19.36 5.24
N PRO A 145 5.09 -19.47 4.47
CA PRO A 145 5.10 -20.03 3.11
C PRO A 145 6.08 -19.31 2.17
N LEU A 146 6.35 -18.02 2.44
CA LEU A 146 7.32 -17.23 1.68
C LEU A 146 8.76 -17.71 1.92
N ASN A 147 9.07 -18.21 3.12
CA ASN A 147 10.38 -18.79 3.43
C ASN A 147 10.61 -20.12 2.71
N TRP A 148 9.58 -20.96 2.59
CA TRP A 148 9.69 -22.25 1.90
C TRP A 148 10.17 -22.08 0.46
N ILE A 149 9.74 -21.01 -0.21
CA ILE A 149 10.19 -20.69 -1.57
C ILE A 149 11.67 -20.34 -1.61
N LEU A 150 12.19 -19.60 -0.62
CA LEU A 150 13.61 -19.29 -0.56
C LEU A 150 14.46 -20.55 -0.35
N ARG A 151 13.94 -21.53 0.39
CA ARG A 151 14.57 -22.85 0.58
C ARG A 151 14.61 -23.72 -0.68
N THR A 152 14.03 -23.28 -1.79
CA THR A 152 14.27 -23.92 -3.10
C THR A 152 15.69 -23.66 -3.59
N GLU A 153 16.36 -22.63 -3.09
CA GLU A 153 17.76 -22.29 -3.38
C GLU A 153 18.04 -22.30 -4.89
N VAL A 154 17.18 -21.56 -5.61
CA VAL A 154 17.18 -21.48 -7.06
C VAL A 154 18.55 -21.04 -7.58
N TYR A 155 19.06 -21.75 -8.59
CA TYR A 155 20.39 -21.60 -9.19
C TYR A 155 21.57 -21.97 -8.28
N VAL A 156 21.32 -22.44 -7.05
CA VAL A 156 22.34 -22.97 -6.14
C VAL A 156 22.18 -24.48 -6.03
N ASN A 157 21.20 -24.95 -5.26
CA ASN A 157 20.95 -26.37 -5.01
C ASN A 157 19.69 -26.90 -5.72
N ASN A 158 18.75 -26.02 -6.08
CA ASN A 158 17.52 -26.34 -6.82
C ASN A 158 16.62 -27.42 -6.17
N TYR A 159 16.28 -27.23 -4.90
CA TYR A 159 15.39 -28.13 -4.18
C TYR A 159 13.92 -27.97 -4.60
N TRP A 160 13.29 -29.07 -5.02
CA TRP A 160 11.89 -29.09 -5.49
C TRP A 160 10.85 -29.36 -4.40
N TRP A 161 11.27 -29.91 -3.26
CA TRP A 161 10.36 -30.28 -2.17
C TRP A 161 9.52 -29.09 -1.63
N PRO A 162 10.00 -27.83 -1.57
CA PRO A 162 9.17 -26.74 -1.06
C PRO A 162 8.01 -26.39 -1.99
N VAL A 163 8.20 -26.54 -3.31
CA VAL A 163 7.14 -26.35 -4.30
C VAL A 163 6.05 -27.40 -4.10
N LEU A 164 6.43 -28.66 -3.91
CA LEU A 164 5.48 -29.75 -3.64
C LEU A 164 4.72 -29.52 -2.33
N LEU A 165 5.41 -29.07 -1.27
CA LEU A 165 4.78 -28.75 0.00
C LEU A 165 3.73 -27.63 -0.15
N LEU A 166 4.06 -26.56 -0.88
CA LEU A 166 3.10 -25.48 -1.13
C LEU A 166 1.91 -25.92 -1.99
N CYS A 167 2.12 -26.79 -2.98
CA CYS A 167 1.03 -27.38 -3.75
C CYS A 167 0.06 -28.15 -2.84
N ILE A 168 0.57 -28.95 -1.90
CA ILE A 168 -0.25 -29.72 -0.95
C ILE A 168 -1.06 -28.78 -0.05
N VAL A 169 -0.41 -27.76 0.53
CA VAL A 169 -1.11 -26.79 1.40
C VAL A 169 -2.15 -25.99 0.61
N ALA A 170 -1.82 -25.55 -0.61
CA ALA A 170 -2.77 -24.84 -1.45
C ALA A 170 -3.99 -25.72 -1.80
N LEU A 171 -3.77 -26.99 -2.16
CA LEU A 171 -4.86 -27.94 -2.43
C LEU A 171 -5.76 -28.12 -1.20
N PHE A 172 -5.17 -28.28 -0.02
CA PHE A 172 -5.91 -28.39 1.24
C PHE A 172 -6.79 -27.15 1.50
N LEU A 173 -6.23 -25.95 1.33
CA LEU A 173 -6.97 -24.69 1.47
C LEU A 173 -8.10 -24.56 0.43
N MET A 174 -7.89 -25.00 -0.81
CA MET A 174 -8.93 -25.02 -1.84
C MET A 174 -10.08 -25.96 -1.47
N ILE A 175 -9.78 -27.15 -0.97
CA ILE A 175 -10.80 -28.12 -0.52
C ILE A 175 -11.64 -27.52 0.60
N ILE A 176 -11.00 -26.91 1.61
CA ILE A 176 -11.72 -26.23 2.69
C ILE A 176 -12.57 -25.09 2.13
N SER A 177 -12.03 -24.27 1.23
CA SER A 177 -12.78 -23.19 0.59
C SER A 177 -14.02 -23.68 -0.14
N LEU A 178 -13.93 -24.78 -0.89
CA LEU A 178 -15.06 -25.36 -1.61
C LEU A 178 -16.08 -25.97 -0.63
N TYR A 179 -15.60 -26.66 0.41
CA TYR A 179 -16.47 -27.19 1.46
C TYR A 179 -17.26 -26.08 2.16
N LEU A 180 -16.60 -25.00 2.58
CA LEU A 180 -17.25 -23.85 3.20
C LEU A 180 -18.27 -23.20 2.26
N ASN A 181 -18.01 -23.14 0.96
CA ASN A 181 -18.99 -22.63 -0.02
C ASN A 181 -20.29 -23.46 -0.05
N ILE A 182 -20.18 -24.79 0.07
CA ILE A 182 -21.35 -25.69 0.06
C ILE A 182 -22.24 -25.44 1.27
N ILE A 183 -21.66 -25.27 2.46
CA ILE A 183 -22.42 -25.13 3.70
C ILE A 183 -22.87 -23.69 3.98
N ARG A 184 -22.30 -22.69 3.28
CA ARG A 184 -22.59 -21.26 3.46
C ARG A 184 -23.75 -20.79 2.59
N ASP A 185 -24.64 -20.00 3.16
CA ASP A 185 -25.71 -19.33 2.42
C ASP A 185 -25.20 -18.15 1.60
N LEU A 186 -25.92 -17.78 0.54
CA LEU A 186 -25.55 -16.64 -0.30
C LEU A 186 -25.60 -15.35 0.54
N GLY A 187 -24.62 -14.47 0.36
CA GLY A 187 -24.52 -13.20 1.08
C GLY A 187 -24.04 -13.32 2.52
N SER A 188 -24.00 -14.52 3.11
CA SER A 188 -23.49 -14.72 4.48
C SER A 188 -22.00 -15.03 4.52
N GLY A 189 -21.38 -14.90 5.69
CA GLY A 189 -20.01 -15.31 5.99
C GLY A 189 -19.98 -16.01 7.34
N PHE A 190 -18.90 -16.72 7.63
CA PHE A 190 -18.74 -17.43 8.91
C PHE A 190 -18.29 -16.51 10.05
N LEU A 191 -17.68 -15.38 9.73
CA LEU A 191 -17.36 -14.37 10.73
C LEU A 191 -18.60 -13.53 11.07
N PRO A 192 -18.93 -13.37 12.36
CA PRO A 192 -20.13 -12.66 12.75
C PRO A 192 -20.03 -11.18 12.36
N THR A 193 -21.03 -10.70 11.62
CA THR A 193 -21.19 -9.26 11.41
C THR A 193 -21.60 -8.61 12.72
N ARG A 194 -20.78 -7.66 13.19
CA ARG A 194 -21.08 -6.89 14.40
C ARG A 194 -22.39 -6.15 14.17
N LYS A 195 -23.43 -6.53 14.92
CA LYS A 195 -24.65 -5.72 15.05
C LYS A 195 -24.20 -4.33 15.47
N GLY A 196 -24.48 -3.32 14.63
CA GLY A 196 -24.17 -1.94 14.96
C GLY A 196 -24.81 -1.55 16.30
N ASN A 197 -24.26 -0.55 16.98
CA ASN A 197 -24.84 -0.08 18.23
C ASN A 197 -26.30 0.36 17.99
N ALA A 198 -27.22 -0.11 18.84
CA ALA A 198 -28.64 0.24 18.77
C ALA A 198 -28.89 1.75 18.95
N HIS A 199 -27.98 2.44 19.62
CA HIS A 199 -28.00 3.88 19.83
C HIS A 199 -26.73 4.50 19.22
N ALA A 200 -26.91 5.53 18.38
CA ALA A 200 -25.80 6.32 17.88
C ALA A 200 -25.21 7.17 19.02
N SER A 201 -23.88 7.19 19.14
CA SER A 201 -23.18 8.09 20.06
C SER A 201 -23.47 9.56 19.69
N SER A 202 -23.52 10.45 20.69
CA SER A 202 -23.67 11.90 20.49
C SER A 202 -22.62 12.50 19.55
N TYR A 203 -21.42 11.92 19.50
CA TYR A 203 -20.35 12.33 18.59
C TYR A 203 -20.69 12.10 17.11
N MET A 204 -21.63 11.22 16.77
CA MET A 204 -22.05 10.93 15.39
C MET A 204 -23.01 11.97 14.79
N ARG A 205 -23.27 13.06 15.49
CA ARG A 205 -24.08 14.18 14.98
C ARG A 205 -23.34 15.07 13.98
N SER A 206 -22.02 14.88 13.81
CA SER A 206 -21.19 15.70 12.92
C SER A 206 -20.75 14.94 11.66
N PRO A 207 -20.67 15.62 10.49
CA PRO A 207 -20.12 15.02 9.27
C PRO A 207 -18.66 14.57 9.43
N LEU A 208 -17.89 15.24 10.28
CA LEU A 208 -16.50 14.87 10.63
C LEU A 208 -16.42 13.50 11.32
N ALA A 209 -17.30 13.25 12.29
CA ALA A 209 -17.34 11.96 12.97
C ALA A 209 -17.78 10.83 12.02
N LEU A 210 -18.70 11.11 11.09
CA LEU A 210 -19.09 10.17 10.05
C LEU A 210 -17.90 9.85 9.13
N SER A 211 -17.21 10.88 8.60
CA SER A 211 -16.05 10.68 7.74
C SER A 211 -14.93 9.91 8.44
N PHE A 212 -14.70 10.19 9.73
CA PHE A 212 -13.74 9.43 10.53
C PHE A 212 -14.18 7.98 10.71
N ARG A 213 -15.45 7.73 11.08
CA ARG A 213 -15.95 6.37 11.31
C ARG A 213 -15.84 5.50 10.05
N LEU A 214 -16.13 6.06 8.88
CA LEU A 214 -16.05 5.35 7.60
C LEU A 214 -14.61 4.97 7.22
N GLN A 215 -13.62 5.72 7.71
CA GLN A 215 -12.23 5.62 7.27
C GLN A 215 -11.26 5.18 8.36
N ARG A 216 -11.72 5.04 9.61
CA ARG A 216 -10.90 4.69 10.78
C ARG A 216 -10.02 3.47 10.54
N THR A 217 -10.54 2.43 9.88
CA THR A 217 -9.78 1.20 9.62
C THR A 217 -8.62 1.49 8.66
N SER A 218 -8.87 2.27 7.61
CA SER A 218 -7.82 2.67 6.68
C SER A 218 -6.78 3.55 7.36
N ILE A 219 -7.20 4.51 8.20
CA ILE A 219 -6.29 5.37 8.98
C ILE A 219 -5.42 4.53 9.93
N ILE A 220 -5.99 3.56 10.64
CA ILE A 220 -5.24 2.69 11.56
C ILE A 220 -4.23 1.84 10.80
N VAL A 221 -4.61 1.25 9.67
CA VAL A 221 -3.71 0.43 8.85
C VAL A 221 -2.54 1.26 8.33
N TRP A 222 -2.81 2.46 7.81
CA TRP A 222 -1.76 3.38 7.38
C TRP A 222 -0.90 3.88 8.54
N ALA A 223 -1.48 4.16 9.71
CA ALA A 223 -0.74 4.54 10.91
C ALA A 223 0.28 3.47 11.31
N ILE A 224 -0.15 2.20 11.37
CA ILE A 224 0.72 1.06 11.64
C ILE A 224 1.78 0.93 10.55
N GLY A 225 1.38 1.02 9.27
CA GLY A 225 2.29 0.93 8.13
C GLY A 225 3.39 2.00 8.15
N MET A 226 3.03 3.26 8.39
CA MET A 226 3.99 4.36 8.51
C MET A 226 4.94 4.19 9.69
N PHE A 227 4.44 3.74 10.84
CA PHE A 227 5.28 3.44 12.00
C PHE A 227 6.27 2.30 11.71
N VAL A 228 5.81 1.21 11.07
CA VAL A 228 6.67 0.08 10.70
C VAL A 228 7.69 0.46 9.62
N ILE A 229 7.31 1.27 8.63
CA ILE A 229 8.26 1.81 7.63
C ILE A 229 9.34 2.63 8.33
N GLY A 230 8.95 3.51 9.26
CA GLY A 230 9.87 4.27 10.08
C GLY A 230 10.85 3.34 10.82
N LEU A 231 10.33 2.36 11.56
CA LEU A 231 11.15 1.37 12.29
C LEU A 231 12.13 0.64 11.36
N SER A 232 11.66 0.21 10.18
CA SER A 232 12.46 -0.58 9.24
C SER A 232 13.64 0.21 8.69
N TYR A 233 13.46 1.50 8.38
CA TYR A 233 14.56 2.35 7.93
C TYR A 233 15.44 2.81 9.10
N GLY A 234 14.86 3.05 10.28
CA GLY A 234 15.60 3.41 11.48
C GLY A 234 16.58 2.32 11.92
N SER A 235 16.26 1.04 11.69
CA SER A 235 17.16 -0.07 12.06
C SER A 235 18.41 -0.18 11.19
N ILE A 236 18.43 0.46 10.02
CA ILE A 236 19.57 0.41 9.08
C ILE A 236 20.72 1.31 9.56
N PHE A 237 20.44 2.29 10.44
CA PHE A 237 21.42 3.30 10.84
C PHE A 237 22.66 2.75 11.56
N GLY A 238 22.61 1.59 12.19
CA GLY A 238 23.79 0.97 12.81
C GLY A 238 24.84 0.48 11.82
N ASP A 239 24.38 -0.03 10.68
CA ASP A 239 25.20 -0.66 9.66
C ASP A 239 25.16 0.12 8.34
N LEU A 240 24.89 1.43 8.42
CA LEU A 240 24.55 2.30 7.29
C LEU A 240 25.61 2.27 6.17
N GLU A 241 26.89 2.31 6.56
CA GLU A 241 28.02 2.25 5.61
C GLU A 241 28.02 0.95 4.82
N SER A 242 27.83 -0.19 5.51
CA SER A 242 27.78 -1.50 4.86
C SER A 242 26.56 -1.65 3.95
N PHE A 243 25.42 -1.08 4.36
CA PHE A 243 24.20 -1.08 3.57
C PHE A 243 24.38 -0.32 2.26
N ILE A 244 25.00 0.86 2.30
CA ILE A 244 25.25 1.67 1.09
C ILE A 244 26.34 1.04 0.22
N ALA A 245 27.40 0.51 0.81
CA ALA A 245 28.44 -0.21 0.07
C ALA A 245 27.90 -1.46 -0.65
N SER A 246 26.85 -2.08 -0.13
CA SER A 246 26.20 -3.25 -0.76
C SER A 246 25.30 -2.91 -1.94
N ASN A 247 25.01 -1.63 -2.20
CA ASN A 247 24.05 -1.20 -3.21
C ASN A 247 24.58 -0.01 -4.02
N GLU A 248 25.07 -0.30 -5.23
CA GLU A 248 25.62 0.68 -6.16
C GLU A 248 24.67 1.86 -6.41
N LEU A 249 23.35 1.63 -6.45
CA LEU A 249 22.36 2.69 -6.65
C LEU A 249 22.33 3.66 -5.46
N PHE A 250 22.40 3.17 -4.22
CA PHE A 250 22.48 4.05 -3.05
C PHE A 250 23.83 4.78 -3.00
N ALA A 251 24.92 4.13 -3.42
CA ALA A 251 26.22 4.77 -3.50
C ALA A 251 26.24 5.92 -4.53
N GLU A 252 25.60 5.77 -5.69
CA GLU A 252 25.46 6.82 -6.70
C GLU A 252 24.56 7.97 -6.25
N MET A 253 23.49 7.67 -5.50
CA MET A 253 22.57 8.69 -4.98
C MET A 253 23.15 9.51 -3.82
N LEU A 254 24.20 9.02 -3.14
CA LEU A 254 24.79 9.62 -1.93
C LEU A 254 26.24 10.07 -2.17
N THR A 255 26.49 10.74 -3.30
CA THR A 255 27.83 11.09 -3.80
C THR A 255 28.38 12.43 -3.29
N ALA A 256 27.62 13.22 -2.53
CA ALA A 256 28.09 14.53 -2.07
C ALA A 256 29.24 14.36 -1.05
N SER A 257 30.44 14.82 -1.39
CA SER A 257 31.68 14.60 -0.62
C SER A 257 31.75 15.35 0.71
N ASP A 258 30.97 16.43 0.86
CA ASP A 258 31.17 17.41 1.93
C ASP A 258 30.14 17.28 3.08
N ILE A 259 29.22 16.31 2.99
CA ILE A 259 28.11 16.13 3.95
C ILE A 259 28.17 14.71 4.51
N SER A 260 27.88 14.55 5.81
CA SER A 260 27.75 13.24 6.44
C SER A 260 26.77 12.35 5.67
N LEU A 261 27.18 11.12 5.38
CA LEU A 261 26.37 10.12 4.70
C LEU A 261 25.07 9.82 5.47
N THR A 262 25.09 9.96 6.80
CA THR A 262 23.89 9.90 7.66
C THR A 262 22.90 11.04 7.36
N GLU A 263 23.38 12.27 7.18
CA GLU A 263 22.52 13.44 6.92
C GLU A 263 21.89 13.40 5.53
N GLN A 264 22.65 12.94 4.53
CA GLN A 264 22.13 12.70 3.18
C GLN A 264 21.05 11.60 3.19
N PHE A 265 21.31 10.50 3.91
CA PHE A 265 20.35 9.41 4.04
C PHE A 265 19.06 9.84 4.75
N ILE A 266 19.15 10.62 5.84
CA ILE A 266 17.96 11.20 6.52
C ILE A 266 17.14 12.05 5.55
N THR A 267 17.78 12.95 4.81
CA THR A 267 17.09 13.86 3.89
C THR A 267 16.30 13.08 2.84
N MET A 268 16.92 12.04 2.26
CA MET A 268 16.26 11.13 1.33
C MET A 268 15.09 10.39 1.97
N LEU A 269 15.27 9.82 3.17
CA LEU A 269 14.21 9.14 3.89
C LEU A 269 13.04 10.06 4.23
N MET A 270 13.30 11.28 4.71
CA MET A 270 12.25 12.25 5.02
C MET A 270 11.43 12.63 3.79
N THR A 271 12.09 12.76 2.64
CA THR A 271 11.42 13.02 1.36
C THR A 271 10.47 11.87 0.99
N VAL A 272 10.99 10.63 0.96
CA VAL A 272 10.22 9.44 0.58
C VAL A 272 9.08 9.17 1.57
N MET A 273 9.36 9.22 2.88
CA MET A 273 8.36 8.99 3.92
C MET A 273 7.26 10.06 3.89
N SER A 274 7.58 11.31 3.56
CA SER A 274 6.58 12.38 3.42
C SER A 274 5.68 12.18 2.20
N MET A 275 6.22 11.68 1.08
CA MET A 275 5.43 11.31 -0.09
C MET A 275 4.49 10.13 0.21
N ILE A 276 4.98 9.10 0.92
CA ILE A 276 4.14 7.97 1.34
C ILE A 276 3.05 8.44 2.31
N ALA A 277 3.37 9.32 3.27
CA ALA A 277 2.41 9.91 4.21
C ALA A 277 1.29 10.72 3.51
N THR A 278 1.54 11.19 2.28
CA THR A 278 0.54 11.91 1.47
C THR A 278 -0.55 10.98 0.95
N VAL A 279 -0.24 9.69 0.71
CA VAL A 279 -1.17 8.69 0.17
C VAL A 279 -2.45 8.57 1.03
N PRO A 280 -2.41 8.27 2.33
CA PRO A 280 -3.63 8.18 3.15
C PRO A 280 -4.39 9.50 3.24
N ALA A 281 -3.69 10.64 3.25
CA ALA A 281 -4.34 11.95 3.27
C ALA A 281 -5.14 12.21 1.97
N LEU A 282 -4.58 11.82 0.82
CA LEU A 282 -5.26 11.85 -0.48
C LEU A 282 -6.41 10.86 -0.56
N MET A 283 -6.22 9.63 -0.05
CA MET A 283 -7.30 8.63 0.01
C MET A 283 -8.51 9.18 0.78
N ILE A 284 -8.27 9.91 1.87
CA ILE A 284 -9.34 10.50 2.66
C ILE A 284 -10.12 11.53 1.85
N ILE A 285 -9.47 12.50 1.23
CA ILE A 285 -10.19 13.56 0.51
C ILE A 285 -10.88 13.01 -0.75
N LEU A 286 -10.26 12.07 -1.46
CA LEU A 286 -10.85 11.41 -2.63
C LEU A 286 -12.01 10.48 -2.28
N LYS A 287 -12.10 10.03 -1.03
CA LYS A 287 -13.23 9.23 -0.56
C LYS A 287 -14.55 9.96 -0.75
N LEU A 288 -14.58 11.28 -0.57
CA LEU A 288 -15.76 12.11 -0.84
C LEU A 288 -16.26 11.92 -2.27
N ARG A 289 -15.37 11.98 -3.27
CA ARG A 289 -15.72 11.76 -4.67
C ARG A 289 -16.17 10.32 -4.94
N GLY A 290 -15.59 9.35 -4.24
CA GLY A 290 -16.01 7.95 -4.33
C GLY A 290 -17.43 7.72 -3.81
N GLU A 291 -17.85 8.46 -2.78
CA GLU A 291 -19.22 8.41 -2.26
C GLU A 291 -20.22 9.15 -3.18
N GLU A 292 -19.81 10.26 -3.80
CA GLU A 292 -20.62 10.96 -4.81
C GLU A 292 -20.92 10.05 -6.01
N LYS A 293 -19.92 9.36 -6.55
CA LYS A 293 -20.09 8.42 -7.67
C LYS A 293 -21.02 7.23 -7.37
N ARG A 294 -21.34 7.00 -6.10
CA ARG A 294 -22.21 5.91 -5.63
C ARG A 294 -23.60 6.43 -5.23
N ASN A 295 -23.89 7.71 -5.46
CA ASN A 295 -25.14 8.38 -5.11
C ASN A 295 -25.45 8.36 -3.60
N MET A 296 -24.43 8.10 -2.77
CA MET A 296 -24.59 8.01 -1.32
C MET A 296 -24.69 9.39 -0.66
N THR A 297 -24.25 10.45 -1.35
CA THR A 297 -24.27 11.82 -0.84
C THR A 297 -25.64 12.48 -0.93
N GLU A 298 -26.53 12.06 -1.84
CA GLU A 298 -27.89 12.61 -1.97
C GLU A 298 -28.71 12.41 -0.70
N GLY A 299 -28.69 11.19 -0.14
CA GLY A 299 -29.39 10.87 1.10
C GLY A 299 -28.87 11.68 2.30
N LEU A 300 -27.61 12.13 2.26
CA LEU A 300 -27.03 13.00 3.28
C LEU A 300 -27.50 14.45 3.13
N PHE A 301 -27.63 14.94 1.89
CA PHE A 301 -28.11 16.29 1.59
C PHE A 301 -29.63 16.46 1.66
N ALA A 302 -30.38 15.37 1.87
CA ALA A 302 -31.76 15.44 2.31
C ALA A 302 -31.91 16.04 3.73
N TYR A 303 -30.83 15.98 4.53
CA TYR A 303 -30.75 16.65 5.83
C TYR A 303 -30.13 18.05 5.69
N PRO A 304 -30.35 18.97 6.66
CA PRO A 304 -29.83 20.33 6.62
C PRO A 304 -28.31 20.41 6.89
N ILE A 305 -27.52 19.73 6.06
CA ILE A 305 -26.05 19.67 6.14
C ILE A 305 -25.46 20.54 5.04
N SER A 306 -24.65 21.53 5.44
CA SER A 306 -23.95 22.39 4.49
C SER A 306 -22.92 21.62 3.67
N ARG A 307 -22.91 21.86 2.35
CA ARG A 307 -21.90 21.33 1.41
C ARG A 307 -20.47 21.70 1.82
N ILE A 308 -20.27 22.92 2.33
CA ILE A 308 -18.97 23.37 2.83
C ILE A 308 -18.55 22.54 4.04
N ASN A 309 -19.48 22.27 4.97
CA ASN A 309 -19.16 21.47 6.16
C ASN A 309 -18.77 20.04 5.79
N MET A 310 -19.34 19.50 4.71
CA MET A 310 -18.98 18.18 4.20
C MET A 310 -17.53 18.18 3.68
N VAL A 311 -17.16 19.07 2.75
CA VAL A 311 -15.78 19.14 2.23
C VAL A 311 -14.78 19.49 3.33
N ALA A 312 -15.15 20.40 4.22
CA ALA A 312 -14.33 20.78 5.37
C ALA A 312 -14.03 19.57 6.26
N SER A 313 -15.03 18.71 6.50
CA SER A 313 -14.87 17.52 7.34
C SER A 313 -13.83 16.55 6.76
N TYR A 314 -13.89 16.27 5.46
CA TYR A 314 -12.89 15.42 4.80
C TYR A 314 -11.52 16.11 4.74
N THR A 315 -11.47 17.41 4.48
CA THR A 315 -10.21 18.17 4.40
C THR A 315 -9.50 18.23 5.76
N ILE A 316 -10.23 18.54 6.84
CA ILE A 316 -9.70 18.57 8.21
C ILE A 316 -9.19 17.18 8.59
N LEU A 317 -9.95 16.14 8.29
CA LEU A 317 -9.54 14.77 8.57
C LEU A 317 -8.27 14.37 7.79
N SER A 318 -8.17 14.76 6.51
CA SER A 318 -6.95 14.54 5.71
C SER A 318 -5.73 15.24 6.29
N ILE A 319 -5.87 16.48 6.77
CA ILE A 319 -4.78 17.24 7.41
C ILE A 319 -4.34 16.55 8.71
N ILE A 320 -5.29 16.22 9.59
CA ILE A 320 -4.99 15.50 10.85
C ILE A 320 -4.30 14.17 10.55
N CYS A 321 -4.79 13.43 9.55
CA CYS A 321 -4.19 12.19 9.12
C CYS A 321 -2.74 12.40 8.66
N SER A 322 -2.47 13.39 7.81
CA SER A 322 -1.11 13.66 7.34
C SER A 322 -0.14 13.98 8.48
N ILE A 323 -0.54 14.81 9.45
CA ILE A 323 0.25 15.11 10.64
C ILE A 323 0.53 13.83 11.43
N ALA A 324 -0.50 13.01 11.67
CA ALA A 324 -0.35 11.76 12.41
C ALA A 324 0.59 10.78 11.67
N MET A 325 0.50 10.68 10.34
CA MET A 325 1.38 9.82 9.55
C MET A 325 2.84 10.25 9.64
N LEU A 326 3.14 11.56 9.52
CA LEU A 326 4.51 12.06 9.69
C LEU A 326 5.04 11.80 11.10
N LEU A 327 4.22 12.05 12.13
CA LEU A 327 4.60 11.76 13.53
C LEU A 327 4.95 10.29 13.72
N LEU A 328 4.09 9.39 13.24
CA LEU A 328 4.28 7.95 13.38
C LEU A 328 5.52 7.48 12.62
N ALA A 329 5.71 7.95 11.39
CA ALA A 329 6.88 7.63 10.58
C ALA A 329 8.18 8.09 11.27
N CYS A 330 8.23 9.34 11.75
CA CYS A 330 9.38 9.88 12.46
C CYS A 330 9.62 9.17 13.80
N SER A 331 8.56 8.85 14.54
CA SER A 331 8.68 8.14 15.83
C SER A 331 9.19 6.71 15.66
N GLY A 332 8.76 6.00 14.61
CA GLY A 332 9.29 4.68 14.27
C GLY A 332 10.76 4.74 13.89
N LEU A 333 11.14 5.70 13.03
CA LEU A 333 12.52 5.90 12.62
C LEU A 333 13.42 6.20 13.82
N TRP A 334 13.03 7.17 14.66
CA TRP A 334 13.79 7.53 15.85
C TRP A 334 13.88 6.38 16.85
N LEU A 335 12.79 5.64 17.08
CA LEU A 335 12.78 4.53 18.04
C LEU A 335 13.76 3.43 17.62
N ALA A 336 13.74 3.02 16.36
CA ALA A 336 14.68 2.00 15.88
C ALA A 336 16.12 2.53 15.89
N GLN A 337 16.34 3.75 15.41
CA GLN A 337 17.66 4.37 15.40
C GLN A 337 18.27 4.47 16.81
N TYR A 338 17.46 4.80 17.82
CA TYR A 338 17.87 4.89 19.22
C TYR A 338 18.45 3.58 19.78
N PHE A 339 18.00 2.43 19.28
CA PHE A 339 18.49 1.13 19.74
C PHE A 339 19.73 0.63 19.01
N VAL A 340 20.04 1.17 17.83
CA VAL A 340 21.10 0.63 16.96
C VAL A 340 22.31 1.57 16.89
N MET A 341 22.15 2.88 17.12
CA MET A 341 23.27 3.83 17.13
C MET A 341 23.82 4.10 18.54
N GLU A 342 25.13 4.23 18.67
CA GLU A 342 25.79 4.67 19.92
C GLU A 342 25.45 6.13 20.26
N GLU A 343 25.46 7.01 19.25
CA GLU A 343 25.04 8.41 19.37
C GLU A 343 23.77 8.66 18.53
N PRO A 344 22.58 8.49 19.11
CA PRO A 344 21.34 8.67 18.38
C PRO A 344 21.06 10.15 18.08
N LEU A 345 20.36 10.38 16.98
CA LEU A 345 19.99 11.70 16.52
C LEU A 345 18.88 12.24 17.43
N ARG A 346 18.90 13.55 17.63
CA ARG A 346 17.89 14.22 18.44
C ARG A 346 16.54 14.10 17.74
N LEU A 347 15.53 13.60 18.46
CA LEU A 347 14.14 13.52 17.98
C LEU A 347 13.65 14.87 17.42
N GLY A 348 14.04 15.98 18.06
CA GLY A 348 13.68 17.33 17.59
C GLY A 348 14.20 17.65 16.19
N ALA A 349 15.43 17.21 15.84
CA ALA A 349 16.00 17.44 14.52
C ALA A 349 15.27 16.60 13.44
N LEU A 350 14.98 15.33 13.75
CA LEU A 350 14.20 14.46 12.85
C LEU A 350 12.77 14.98 12.65
N MET A 351 12.14 15.48 13.71
CA MET A 351 10.82 16.11 13.65
C MET A 351 10.85 17.37 12.78
N GLN A 352 11.88 18.22 12.90
CA GLN A 352 12.02 19.36 12.01
C GLN A 352 12.20 18.92 10.55
N ALA A 353 13.08 17.94 10.30
CA ALA A 353 13.35 17.43 8.97
C ALA A 353 12.11 16.85 8.28
N ILE A 354 11.23 16.16 9.02
CA ILE A 354 10.02 15.58 8.44
C ILE A 354 8.89 16.61 8.29
N PHE A 355 8.70 17.52 9.27
CA PHE A 355 7.58 18.47 9.26
C PHE A 355 7.78 19.62 8.27
N VAL A 356 9.01 19.85 7.82
CA VAL A 356 9.32 20.75 6.72
C VAL A 356 8.61 20.36 5.41
N TYR A 357 8.27 19.08 5.23
CA TYR A 357 7.47 18.62 4.09
C TYR A 357 5.96 18.84 4.27
N MET A 358 5.48 19.28 5.44
CA MET A 358 4.04 19.45 5.68
C MET A 358 3.36 20.41 4.68
N PRO A 359 3.95 21.58 4.36
CA PRO A 359 3.40 22.47 3.34
C PRO A 359 3.24 21.83 1.96
N ALA A 360 4.14 20.91 1.57
CA ALA A 360 4.03 20.17 0.31
C ALA A 360 2.82 19.23 0.31
N ILE A 361 2.58 18.52 1.42
CA ILE A 361 1.38 17.67 1.57
C ILE A 361 0.11 18.52 1.57
N LEU A 362 0.12 19.69 2.22
CA LEU A 362 -1.01 20.63 2.20
C LEU A 362 -1.30 21.15 0.80
N ALA A 363 -0.27 21.42 -0.01
CA ALA A 363 -0.43 21.79 -1.41
C ALA A 363 -1.09 20.67 -2.22
N MET A 364 -0.66 19.41 -2.05
CA MET A 364 -1.29 18.25 -2.70
C MET A 364 -2.77 18.09 -2.30
N LEU A 365 -3.09 18.28 -1.02
CA LEU A 365 -4.47 18.26 -0.53
C LEU A 365 -5.28 19.41 -1.11
N ALA A 366 -4.71 20.62 -1.19
CA ALA A 366 -5.38 21.78 -1.77
C ALA A 366 -5.68 21.60 -3.26
N ILE A 367 -4.74 21.03 -4.03
CA ILE A 367 -4.96 20.67 -5.44
C ILE A 367 -6.07 19.63 -5.56
N SER A 368 -6.12 18.64 -4.66
CA SER A 368 -7.19 17.64 -4.64
C SER A 368 -8.56 18.26 -4.37
N VAL A 369 -8.64 19.17 -3.39
CA VAL A 369 -9.85 19.93 -3.08
C VAL A 369 -10.25 20.82 -4.27
N PHE A 370 -9.29 21.45 -4.94
CA PHE A 370 -9.52 22.22 -6.15
C PHE A 370 -10.11 21.35 -7.27
N PHE A 371 -9.54 20.18 -7.56
CA PHE A 371 -10.10 19.26 -8.55
C PHE A 371 -11.49 18.76 -8.16
N ILE A 372 -11.69 18.39 -6.90
CA ILE A 372 -13.01 17.95 -6.42
C ILE A 372 -14.04 19.08 -6.56
N GLY A 373 -13.68 20.33 -6.30
CA GLY A 373 -14.59 21.47 -6.47
C GLY A 373 -14.85 21.83 -7.94
N PHE A 374 -13.80 21.90 -8.76
CA PHE A 374 -13.83 22.48 -10.11
C PHE A 374 -14.11 21.44 -11.21
N ILE A 375 -13.34 20.35 -11.26
CA ILE A 375 -13.46 19.31 -12.29
C ILE A 375 -13.39 17.93 -11.62
N PRO A 376 -14.49 17.45 -11.02
CA PRO A 376 -14.48 16.26 -10.19
C PRO A 376 -14.20 14.95 -10.94
N LYS A 377 -14.30 14.97 -12.27
CA LYS A 377 -13.90 13.86 -13.14
C LYS A 377 -12.37 13.68 -13.17
N MET A 378 -11.61 14.77 -12.97
CA MET A 378 -10.15 14.78 -12.98
C MET A 378 -9.54 14.61 -11.58
N SER A 379 -10.34 14.40 -10.53
CA SER A 379 -9.81 14.28 -9.16
C SER A 379 -8.80 13.13 -9.00
N SER A 380 -8.88 12.08 -9.83
CA SER A 380 -7.90 10.98 -9.81
C SER A 380 -6.54 11.35 -10.40
N MET A 381 -6.42 12.46 -11.14
CA MET A 381 -5.13 12.91 -11.71
C MET A 381 -4.13 13.33 -10.64
N ILE A 382 -4.57 13.57 -9.41
CA ILE A 382 -3.64 13.79 -8.30
C ILE A 382 -2.67 12.63 -8.08
N TRP A 383 -3.09 11.39 -8.39
CA TRP A 383 -2.19 10.23 -8.30
C TRP A 383 -1.07 10.30 -9.35
N LEU A 384 -1.37 10.77 -10.55
CA LEU A 384 -0.36 11.01 -11.58
C LEU A 384 0.61 12.10 -11.10
N TYR A 385 0.10 13.16 -10.49
CA TYR A 385 0.94 14.24 -9.96
C TYR A 385 1.81 13.81 -8.77
N LEU A 386 1.30 12.95 -7.87
CA LEU A 386 2.10 12.34 -6.81
C LEU A 386 3.17 11.41 -7.39
N GLY A 387 2.82 10.59 -8.39
CA GLY A 387 3.77 9.74 -9.10
C GLY A 387 4.87 10.56 -9.78
N TYR A 388 4.49 11.60 -10.52
CA TYR A 388 5.42 12.56 -11.12
C TYR A 388 6.35 13.16 -10.06
N SER A 389 5.81 13.61 -8.93
CA SER A 389 6.59 14.18 -7.83
C SER A 389 7.61 13.18 -7.30
N PHE A 390 7.22 11.91 -7.12
CA PHE A 390 8.13 10.84 -6.71
C PHE A 390 9.22 10.59 -7.73
N PHE A 391 8.87 10.39 -9.01
CA PHE A 391 9.85 10.14 -10.07
C PHE A 391 10.87 11.28 -10.19
N VAL A 392 10.42 12.52 -10.20
CA VAL A 392 11.31 13.65 -10.46
C VAL A 392 12.15 14.02 -9.23
N VAL A 393 11.63 13.86 -8.01
CA VAL A 393 12.40 14.24 -6.80
C VAL A 393 13.28 13.10 -6.30
N TYR A 394 12.81 11.84 -6.35
CA TYR A 394 13.57 10.69 -5.86
C TYR A 394 14.55 10.15 -6.91
N LEU A 395 14.14 10.05 -8.18
CA LEU A 395 15.00 9.55 -9.27
C LEU A 395 15.62 10.69 -10.09
N GLY A 396 15.30 11.95 -9.81
CA GLY A 396 15.76 13.08 -10.62
C GLY A 396 17.28 13.19 -10.71
N ASP A 397 17.96 13.05 -9.58
CA ASP A 397 19.43 13.12 -9.53
C ASP A 397 20.06 11.92 -10.26
N LEU A 398 19.50 10.71 -10.07
CA LEU A 398 19.95 9.48 -10.74
C LEU A 398 19.76 9.54 -12.27
N LEU A 399 18.63 10.08 -12.73
CA LEU A 399 18.30 10.22 -14.15
C LEU A 399 18.80 11.53 -14.76
N GLN A 400 19.50 12.36 -13.98
CA GLN A 400 20.05 13.65 -14.38
C GLN A 400 19.01 14.58 -15.02
N PHE A 401 17.82 14.65 -14.43
CA PHE A 401 16.76 15.52 -14.93
C PHE A 401 17.06 17.01 -14.67
N PRO A 402 16.63 17.92 -15.58
CA PRO A 402 16.82 19.34 -15.36
C PRO A 402 15.98 19.85 -14.17
N THR A 403 16.57 20.73 -13.36
CA THR A 403 16.05 21.20 -12.05
C THR A 403 14.70 21.90 -12.11
N TRP A 404 14.28 22.39 -13.27
CA TRP A 404 12.93 22.97 -13.42
C TRP A 404 11.83 21.92 -13.27
N LEU A 405 12.10 20.65 -13.60
CA LEU A 405 11.13 19.56 -13.40
C LEU A 405 10.89 19.34 -11.90
N SER A 406 11.95 19.27 -11.09
CA SER A 406 11.78 19.09 -9.63
C SER A 406 11.10 20.30 -9.00
N SER A 407 11.36 21.49 -9.52
CA SER A 407 10.73 22.74 -9.07
C SER A 407 9.21 22.81 -9.32
N LEU A 408 8.67 22.01 -10.25
CA LEU A 408 7.22 21.88 -10.45
C LEU A 408 6.54 21.07 -9.36
N SER A 409 7.26 20.16 -8.72
CA SER A 409 6.74 19.35 -7.62
C SER A 409 6.70 20.15 -6.32
N PRO A 410 5.62 20.07 -5.51
CA PRO A 410 5.59 20.72 -4.20
C PRO A 410 6.70 20.21 -3.28
N PHE A 411 7.16 18.97 -3.49
CA PHE A 411 8.23 18.33 -2.71
C PHE A 411 9.63 18.74 -3.18
N GLY A 412 9.79 19.18 -4.43
CA GLY A 412 11.11 19.51 -4.97
C GLY A 412 11.60 20.91 -4.58
N VAL A 413 10.71 21.77 -4.08
CA VAL A 413 11.07 23.11 -3.57
C VAL A 413 11.24 23.12 -2.04
N VAL A 414 10.99 22.00 -1.36
CA VAL A 414 11.10 21.92 0.10
C VAL A 414 12.59 21.91 0.50
N PRO A 415 13.01 22.74 1.48
CA PRO A 415 14.40 22.77 1.93
C PRO A 415 14.80 21.44 2.58
N LYS A 416 15.99 20.95 2.25
CA LYS A 416 16.51 19.66 2.68
C LYS A 416 17.16 19.74 4.06
N LEU A 417 16.38 19.86 5.14
CA LEU A 417 16.93 19.81 6.51
C LEU A 417 17.42 18.39 6.87
N PRO A 418 18.52 18.23 7.63
CA PRO A 418 19.36 19.27 8.26
C PRO A 418 20.48 19.82 7.37
N VAL A 419 20.60 19.36 6.12
CA VAL A 419 21.70 19.70 5.20
C VAL A 419 21.65 21.16 4.73
N GLU A 420 20.46 21.66 4.43
CA GLU A 420 20.21 23.04 4.00
C GLU A 420 19.66 23.87 5.16
N GLU A 421 19.77 25.20 5.06
CA GLU A 421 19.09 26.11 5.98
C GLU A 421 17.60 26.27 5.64
N MET A 422 16.80 26.59 6.66
CA MET A 422 15.36 26.79 6.49
C MET A 422 15.05 27.99 5.58
N ASN A 423 14.47 27.72 4.41
CA ASN A 423 13.96 28.75 3.51
C ASN A 423 12.48 29.07 3.81
N TRP A 424 12.26 30.06 4.68
CA TRP A 424 10.91 30.51 5.04
C TRP A 424 10.11 31.10 3.88
N ALA A 425 10.77 31.77 2.92
CA ALA A 425 10.09 32.43 1.81
C ALA A 425 9.37 31.42 0.91
N VAL A 426 10.09 30.35 0.53
CA VAL A 426 9.53 29.25 -0.28
C VAL A 426 8.42 28.52 0.47
N THR A 427 8.64 28.22 1.74
CA THR A 427 7.68 27.50 2.59
C THR A 427 6.37 28.27 2.75
N LEU A 428 6.44 29.58 3.00
CA LEU A 428 5.28 30.46 3.11
C LEU A 428 4.56 30.62 1.77
N PHE A 429 5.30 30.71 0.67
CA PHE A 429 4.72 30.77 -0.68
C PHE A 429 3.92 29.51 -1.01
N LEU A 430 4.44 28.33 -0.65
CA LEU A 430 3.74 27.06 -0.86
C LEU A 430 2.46 26.97 -0.01
N CYS A 431 2.51 27.41 1.24
CA CYS A 431 1.34 27.54 2.11
C CYS A 431 0.30 28.50 1.53
N LEU A 432 0.72 29.63 0.96
CA LEU A 432 -0.17 30.60 0.33
C LEU A 432 -0.91 29.98 -0.87
N ILE A 433 -0.19 29.28 -1.76
CA ILE A 433 -0.77 28.55 -2.89
C ILE A 433 -1.80 27.52 -2.38
N ALA A 434 -1.45 26.76 -1.35
CA ALA A 434 -2.36 25.77 -0.77
C ALA A 434 -3.65 26.42 -0.22
N ILE A 435 -3.55 27.57 0.44
CA ILE A 435 -4.72 28.31 0.95
C ILE A 435 -5.59 28.81 -0.20
N VAL A 436 -4.99 29.40 -1.24
CA VAL A 436 -5.72 29.92 -2.41
C VAL A 436 -6.44 28.78 -3.15
N LEU A 437 -5.76 27.69 -3.48
CA LEU A 437 -6.38 26.55 -4.19
C LEU A 437 -7.49 25.91 -3.37
N LYS A 438 -7.28 25.72 -2.06
CA LYS A 438 -8.29 25.18 -1.15
C LYS A 438 -9.53 26.08 -1.10
N THR A 439 -9.35 27.39 -0.95
CA THR A 439 -10.48 28.34 -0.86
C THR A 439 -11.29 28.35 -2.15
N ILE A 440 -10.63 28.39 -3.31
CA ILE A 440 -11.29 28.29 -4.62
C ILE A 440 -12.07 26.98 -4.74
N GLY A 441 -11.47 25.85 -4.36
CA GLY A 441 -12.14 24.54 -4.39
C GLY A 441 -13.38 24.48 -3.48
N PHE A 442 -13.33 25.11 -2.30
CA PHE A 442 -14.48 25.20 -1.39
C PHE A 442 -15.62 26.05 -1.96
N PHE A 443 -15.29 27.20 -2.53
CA PHE A 443 -16.29 28.07 -3.16
C PHE A 443 -16.97 27.37 -4.34
N GLN A 444 -16.19 26.72 -5.20
CA GLN A 444 -16.75 26.01 -6.36
C GLN A 444 -17.57 24.78 -5.95
N TYR A 445 -17.15 24.04 -4.92
CA TYR A 445 -17.93 22.90 -4.42
C TYR A 445 -19.30 23.34 -3.87
N ARG A 446 -19.39 24.54 -3.30
CA ARG A 446 -20.67 25.10 -2.84
C ARG A 446 -21.62 25.36 -4.01
N SER A 447 -21.10 25.91 -5.11
CA SER A 447 -21.92 26.37 -6.25
C SER A 447 -22.18 25.31 -7.32
N ARG A 448 -21.38 24.25 -7.40
CA ARG A 448 -21.55 23.21 -8.43
C ARG A 448 -22.80 22.35 -8.21
N ASP A 449 -23.28 21.75 -9.28
CA ASP A 449 -24.28 20.69 -9.21
C ASP A 449 -23.65 19.40 -8.67
N LEU A 450 -24.45 18.63 -7.92
CA LEU A 450 -24.04 17.33 -7.43
C LEU A 450 -24.24 16.33 -8.58
N GLU A 451 -23.16 15.68 -9.00
CA GLU A 451 -23.23 14.52 -9.88
C GLU A 451 -23.51 13.30 -8.99
N GLY A 452 -24.80 12.98 -8.84
CA GLY A 452 -25.36 11.84 -8.13
C GLY A 452 -26.83 11.76 -8.51
#